data_AF-A0A7I5EBG0-F1
#
_entry.id   AF-A0A7I5EBG0-F1
#
_cell.length_a   1.000
_cell.length_b   1.000
_cell.length_c   1.000
_cell.angle_alpha   90.00
_cell.angle_beta   90.00
_cell.angle_gamma   90.00
#
_symmetry.space_group_name_H-M   'P 1'
#
loop_
_entity.id
_entity.type
_entity.pdbx_description
1 polymer ?
#
loop_
_entity_poly.entity_id
_entity_poly.type
_entity_poly.pdbx_seq_one_letter_code
_entity_poly.pdbx_strand_id
1 'polypeptide(L)' 'MFFYFLCALLLLNAFSTEAQECSDKAVNTRAGGKFCDFMTSKDPKGQVLCTADGYEELAKEYCAKTCGFC' A
#
# COMPACT_ATOMS: atom_id res chain seq x y z
N MET A 1 16.38 6.62 -37.01
CA MET A 1 16.78 5.89 -35.78
C MET A 1 16.64 6.74 -34.52
N PHE A 2 17.04 8.02 -34.53
CA PHE A 2 16.92 8.94 -33.37
C PHE A 2 15.48 9.22 -32.93
N PHE A 3 14.54 9.34 -33.87
CA PHE A 3 13.11 9.54 -33.58
C PHE A 3 12.46 8.37 -32.80
N TYR A 4 12.92 7.14 -33.01
CA TYR A 4 12.39 5.97 -32.28
C TYR A 4 12.78 5.98 -30.81
N PHE A 5 13.98 6.47 -30.48
CA PHE A 5 14.44 6.61 -29.09
C PHE A 5 13.61 7.64 -28.31
N LEU A 6 13.26 8.77 -28.95
CA LEU A 6 12.40 9.78 -28.34
C LEU A 6 10.99 9.27 -28.07
N CYS A 7 10.41 8.51 -29.00
CA CYS A 7 9.11 7.86 -28.81
C CYS A 7 9.13 6.82 -27.68
N ALA A 8 10.19 6.01 -27.59
CA ALA A 8 10.32 5.00 -26.53
C ALA A 8 10.45 5.63 -25.13
N LEU A 9 11.20 6.73 -25.00
CA LEU A 9 11.33 7.49 -23.76
C LEU A 9 10.01 8.15 -23.31
N LEU A 10 9.21 8.67 -24.26
CA LEU A 10 7.88 9.20 -23.96
C LEU A 10 6.91 8.12 -23.46
N LEU A 11 6.96 6.92 -24.04
CA LEU A 11 6.13 5.79 -23.62
C LEU A 11 6.52 5.25 -22.22
N LEU A 12 7.81 5.24 -21.87
CA LEU A 12 8.28 4.84 -20.54
C LEU A 12 7.84 5.83 -19.45
N ASN A 13 7.86 7.13 -19.73
CA ASN A 13 7.40 8.16 -18.79
C ASN A 13 5.88 8.17 -18.61
N ALA A 14 5.11 7.75 -19.62
CA ALA A 14 3.66 7.63 -19.51
C ALA A 14 3.21 6.42 -18.68
N PHE A 15 4.00 5.33 -18.67
CA PHE A 15 3.65 4.09 -17.99
C PHE A 15 3.96 4.09 -16.49
N SER A 16 4.83 5.00 -16.04
CA SER A 16 5.30 5.02 -14.64
C SER A 16 4.39 5.81 -13.70
N THR A 17 3.32 6.43 -14.20
CA THR A 17 2.57 7.45 -13.45
C THR A 17 1.38 6.89 -12.65
N GLU A 18 0.96 5.63 -12.88
CA GLU A 18 -0.31 5.11 -12.34
C GLU A 18 -0.16 3.78 -11.57
N ALA A 19 1.06 3.32 -11.31
CA ALA A 19 1.25 2.32 -10.26
C ALA A 19 1.16 3.06 -8.92
N GLN A 20 -0.04 3.17 -8.35
CA GLN A 20 -0.24 3.61 -6.97
C GLN A 20 0.81 2.88 -6.11
N GLU A 21 1.82 3.61 -5.63
CA GLU A 21 2.96 3.00 -4.97
C GLU A 21 2.43 2.25 -3.74
N CYS A 22 2.48 0.91 -3.79
CA CYS A 22 2.00 0.07 -2.72
C CYS A 22 2.78 0.39 -1.44
N SER A 23 2.16 1.18 -0.58
CA SER A 23 2.78 1.73 0.61
C SER A 23 1.76 1.91 1.71
N ASP A 24 2.22 1.80 2.95
CA ASP A 24 1.40 2.06 4.11
C ASP A 24 1.29 3.57 4.33
N LYS A 25 0.10 4.14 4.15
CA LYS A 25 -0.15 5.58 4.36
C LYS A 25 0.18 6.02 5.80
N ALA A 26 0.03 5.12 6.77
CA ALA A 26 0.25 5.41 8.19
C ALA A 26 1.75 5.55 8.57
N VAL A 27 2.68 4.98 7.81
CA VAL A 27 4.12 4.96 8.20
C VAL A 27 4.78 6.34 8.14
N ASN A 28 4.10 7.34 7.58
CA ASN A 28 4.52 8.75 7.60
C ASN A 28 4.68 9.30 9.03
N THR A 29 4.14 8.61 10.04
CA THR A 29 4.37 8.93 11.46
C THR A 29 4.79 7.67 12.23
N ARG A 30 5.60 7.85 13.27
CA ARG A 30 5.98 6.74 14.17
C ARG A 30 4.76 6.06 14.81
N ALA A 31 3.72 6.84 15.12
CA ALA A 31 2.47 6.32 15.66
C ALA A 31 1.74 5.44 14.63
N GLY A 32 1.68 5.87 13.37
CA GLY A 32 1.04 5.11 12.31
C GLY A 32 1.81 3.86 11.90
N GLY A 33 3.15 3.86 11.95
CA GLY A 33 3.94 2.63 11.80
C GLY A 33 3.57 1.58 12.86
N LYS A 34 3.50 1.99 14.13
CA LYS A 34 3.04 1.10 15.22
C LYS A 34 1.59 0.64 15.06
N PHE A 35 0.75 1.47 14.44
CA PHE A 35 -0.63 1.10 14.14
C PHE A 35 -0.69 -0.02 13.09
N CYS A 36 0.13 0.04 12.04
CA CYS A 36 0.22 -1.05 11.07
C CYS A 36 0.79 -2.33 11.68
N ASP A 37 1.81 -2.23 12.54
CA ASP A 37 2.29 -3.39 13.31
C ASP A 37 1.17 -3.99 14.16
N PHE A 38 0.36 -3.15 14.82
CA PHE A 38 -0.79 -3.60 15.61
C PHE A 38 -1.85 -4.30 14.76
N MET A 39 -2.10 -3.85 13.52
CA MET A 39 -3.05 -4.50 12.61
C MET A 39 -2.69 -5.95 12.25
N THR A 40 -1.41 -6.33 12.36
CA THR A 40 -0.99 -7.72 12.18
C THR A 40 -1.34 -8.64 13.35
N SER A 41 -1.75 -8.07 14.48
CA SER A 41 -2.14 -8.82 15.68
C SER A 41 -3.54 -9.41 15.57
N LYS A 42 -3.90 -10.23 16.57
CA LYS A 42 -5.19 -10.92 16.63
C LYS A 42 -6.15 -10.23 17.58
N ASP A 43 -7.42 -10.20 17.21
CA ASP A 43 -8.53 -9.78 18.06
C ASP A 43 -8.79 -10.82 19.19
N PRO A 44 -9.66 -10.52 20.16
CA PRO A 44 -10.03 -11.47 21.23
C PRO A 44 -10.68 -12.78 20.73
N LYS A 45 -11.17 -12.81 19.48
CA LYS A 45 -11.75 -14.00 18.83
C LYS A 45 -10.72 -14.79 18.03
N GLY A 46 -9.46 -14.33 17.97
CA GLY A 46 -8.35 -14.97 17.27
C GLY A 46 -8.23 -14.62 15.78
N GLN A 47 -9.03 -13.68 15.27
CA GLN A 47 -8.95 -13.18 13.90
C GLN A 47 -7.86 -12.11 13.76
N VAL A 48 -7.15 -12.09 12.64
CA VAL A 48 -6.16 -11.04 12.36
C VAL A 48 -6.89 -9.71 12.14
N LEU A 49 -6.44 -8.63 12.78
CA LEU A 49 -7.11 -7.32 12.69
C LEU A 49 -7.13 -6.78 11.25
N CYS A 50 -6.09 -7.05 10.46
CA CYS A 50 -6.09 -6.75 9.02
C CYS A 50 -7.34 -7.26 8.29
N THR A 51 -7.88 -8.42 8.67
CA THR A 51 -9.05 -9.07 8.04
C THR A 51 -10.27 -9.10 8.95
N ALA A 52 -10.24 -8.39 10.08
CA ALA A 52 -11.35 -8.37 11.03
C ALA A 52 -12.42 -7.38 10.55
N ASP A 53 -13.69 -7.74 10.74
CA ASP A 53 -14.83 -6.88 10.41
C ASP A 53 -14.69 -5.52 11.14
N GLY A 54 -14.72 -4.44 10.36
CA GLY A 54 -14.58 -3.06 10.85
C GLY A 54 -13.14 -2.52 10.88
N TYR A 55 -12.12 -3.38 10.82
CA TYR A 55 -10.71 -2.97 10.68
C TYR A 55 -10.18 -3.15 9.26
N GLU A 56 -10.79 -4.01 8.45
CA GLU A 56 -10.36 -4.30 7.08
C GLU A 56 -10.31 -3.03 6.19
N GLU A 57 -11.33 -2.16 6.25
CA GLU A 57 -11.31 -0.91 5.47
C GLU A 57 -10.18 0.03 5.91
N LEU A 58 -9.97 0.16 7.23
CA LEU A 58 -8.86 0.92 7.79
C LEU A 58 -7.51 0.34 7.37
N ALA A 59 -7.39 -0.98 7.39
CA ALA A 59 -6.18 -1.67 6.99
C ALA A 59 -5.89 -1.49 5.49
N LYS A 60 -6.92 -1.55 4.63
CA LYS A 60 -6.81 -1.27 3.19
C LYS A 60 -6.41 0.18 2.89
N GLU A 61 -6.90 1.15 3.67
CA GLU A 61 -6.55 2.55 3.44
C GLU A 61 -5.16 2.92 4.00
N TYR A 62 -4.85 2.47 5.22
CA TYR A 62 -3.71 2.97 5.99
C TYR A 62 -2.51 2.03 6.03
N CYS A 63 -2.74 0.72 5.93
CA CYS A 63 -1.74 -0.32 6.12
C CYS A 63 -1.78 -1.35 4.99
N ALA A 64 -2.06 -0.90 3.76
CA ALA A 64 -2.29 -1.75 2.59
C ALA A 64 -1.12 -2.69 2.31
N LYS A 65 0.12 -2.23 2.49
CA LYS A 65 1.32 -3.04 2.27
C LYS A 65 1.54 -4.01 3.42
N THR A 66 1.46 -3.55 4.66
CA THR A 66 1.65 -4.37 5.87
C THR A 66 0.60 -5.50 5.94
N CYS A 67 -0.64 -5.22 5.57
CA CYS A 67 -1.73 -6.19 5.57
C CYS A 67 -1.89 -6.97 4.26
N GLY A 68 -1.08 -6.69 3.23
CA GLY A 68 -1.11 -7.44 1.96
C GLY A 68 -2.35 -7.19 1.09
N PHE A 69 -2.88 -5.96 1.10
CA PHE A 69 -3.99 -5.51 0.26
C PHE A 69 -3.54 -4.84 -1.04
N CYS A 70 -2.24 -4.65 -1.20
CA CYS A 70 -1.65 -4.63 -2.53
C CYS A 70 -1.58 -6.06 -3.08
#